data_AF-A0A2S7WGF3-F1
#
_entry.id   AF-A0A2S7WGF3-F1
#
_cell.length_a   1.000
_cell.length_b   1.000
_cell.length_c   1.000
_cell.angle_alpha   90.00
_cell.angle_beta   90.00
_cell.angle_gamma   90.00
#
_symmetry.space_group_name_H-M   'P 1'
#
loop_
_entity.id
_entity.type
_entity.pdbx_description
1 polymer ?
#
loop_
_entity_poly.entity_id
_entity_poly.type
_entity_poly.pdbx_seq_one_letter_code
_entity_poly.pdbx_strand_id
1 'polypeptide(L)'
;MKKVFLILVFVLATGTSFMNASSANDEFLPITKPVIEIEEDFGCASRCVGWARGLVVDFAERNEDDPNDNQFYMDIYMRYYTGCLRGC
;
A
#
# COMPACT_ATOMS: atom_id res chain seq x y z
N MET A 1 -8.14 -4.88 31.14
CA MET A 1 -7.65 -3.68 31.87
C MET A 1 -6.14 -3.57 31.62
N LYS A 2 -5.68 -2.71 30.70
CA LYS A 2 -4.97 -1.41 30.96
C LYS A 2 -3.83 -1.57 31.99
N LYS A 3 -2.54 -1.34 31.65
CA LYS A 3 -1.89 -0.03 31.40
C LYS A 3 -0.51 -0.26 30.71
N VAL A 4 -0.20 0.32 29.54
CA VAL A 4 0.40 1.66 29.26
C VAL A 4 1.84 1.84 29.77
N PHE A 5 2.80 2.08 28.86
CA PHE A 5 3.85 3.11 29.02
C PHE A 5 4.23 3.73 27.66
N LEU A 6 3.70 4.94 27.44
CA LEU A 6 4.18 5.98 26.53
C LEU A 6 5.43 6.65 27.14
N ILE A 7 6.54 6.80 26.39
CA ILE A 7 7.60 7.83 26.50
C ILE A 7 8.35 7.76 25.14
N LEU A 8 8.38 8.74 24.21
CA LEU A 8 8.63 10.19 24.26
C LEU A 8 10.09 10.58 24.52
N VAL A 9 10.97 10.54 23.51
CA VAL A 9 12.20 11.36 23.39
C VAL A 9 12.58 11.44 21.90
N PHE A 10 12.05 12.37 21.09
CA PHE A 10 12.62 13.70 20.80
C PHE A 10 14.16 13.73 20.68
N VAL A 11 14.68 14.33 19.59
CA VAL A 11 15.95 15.09 19.51
C VAL A 11 17.17 14.40 18.86
N LEU A 12 17.29 14.68 17.56
CA LEU A 12 18.39 15.44 16.92
C LEU A 12 19.78 14.81 16.71
N ALA A 13 20.27 15.16 15.52
CA ALA A 13 21.67 15.38 15.13
C ALA A 13 22.50 14.14 14.75
N THR A 14 22.59 13.91 13.43
CA THR A 14 23.88 13.97 12.74
C THR A 14 23.65 14.47 11.32
N GLY A 15 23.76 15.79 11.16
CA GLY A 15 24.22 16.33 9.88
C GLY A 15 25.71 16.05 9.74
N THR A 16 26.15 15.71 8.52
CA THR A 16 27.37 16.21 7.88
C THR A 16 27.49 15.59 6.48
N SER A 17 27.10 16.40 5.50
CA SER A 17 27.88 16.77 4.31
C SER A 17 28.93 15.78 3.77
N PHE A 18 28.67 15.32 2.54
CA PHE A 18 29.58 15.08 1.41
C PHE A 18 31.00 14.56 1.68
N MET A 19 31.27 13.32 1.26
CA MET A 19 32.57 12.94 0.70
C MET A 19 32.36 12.08 -0.56
N ASN A 20 32.47 12.75 -1.70
CA ASN A 20 32.72 12.14 -3.01
C ASN A 20 34.21 11.80 -3.10
N ALA A 21 34.57 10.56 -3.44
CA ALA A 21 35.90 10.20 -3.94
C ALA A 21 35.82 8.91 -4.78
N SER A 22 36.02 9.06 -6.09
CA SER A 22 35.99 8.01 -7.10
C SER A 22 36.98 6.87 -6.85
N SER A 23 36.55 5.64 -7.13
CA SER A 23 37.42 4.53 -7.50
C SER A 23 36.90 3.95 -8.82
N ALA A 24 37.80 3.85 -9.79
CA ALA A 24 37.52 3.56 -11.17
C ALA A 24 37.02 2.13 -11.43
N ASN A 25 36.14 2.03 -12.42
CA ASN A 25 35.90 0.92 -13.35
C ASN A 25 35.73 -0.49 -12.80
N ASP A 26 34.48 -0.99 -12.85
CA ASP A 26 34.19 -2.27 -13.49
C ASP A 26 32.78 -2.23 -14.10
N GLU A 27 32.68 -2.72 -15.34
CA GLU A 27 31.45 -2.76 -16.13
C GLU A 27 30.30 -3.41 -15.36
N PHE A 28 29.19 -2.68 -15.18
CA PHE A 28 27.91 -3.32 -15.01
C PHE A 28 26.84 -2.54 -15.77
N LEU A 29 26.35 -3.21 -16.82
CA LEU A 29 25.26 -2.88 -17.74
C LEU A 29 24.38 -1.70 -17.29
N PRO A 30 24.14 -0.69 -18.15
CA PRO A 30 23.11 0.31 -17.89
C PRO A 30 21.74 -0.35 -18.02
N ILE A 31 21.33 -1.10 -17.00
CA ILE A 31 19.91 -1.25 -16.69
C ILE A 31 19.56 0.04 -15.97
N THR A 32 19.49 1.13 -16.73
CA THR A 32 18.62 2.24 -16.36
C THR A 32 17.24 1.60 -16.30
N LYS A 33 16.83 1.12 -15.12
CA LYS A 33 15.43 0.95 -14.81
C LYS A 33 14.90 2.37 -14.82
N PRO A 34 14.16 2.84 -15.84
CA PRO A 34 13.32 3.98 -15.60
C PRO A 34 12.50 3.60 -14.35
N VAL A 35 12.55 4.44 -13.32
CA VAL A 35 11.45 4.49 -12.36
C VAL A 35 10.28 4.93 -13.22
N ILE A 36 9.60 3.96 -13.82
CA ILE A 36 8.32 4.19 -14.44
C ILE A 36 7.44 4.42 -13.21
N GLU A 37 7.25 5.68 -12.84
CA GLU A 37 6.05 6.06 -12.11
C GLU A 37 4.89 5.72 -13.05
N ILE A 38 4.46 4.46 -12.98
CA ILE A 38 3.24 4.04 -13.64
C ILE A 38 2.13 4.69 -12.81
N GLU A 39 1.80 5.93 -13.13
CA GLU A 39 0.48 6.47 -12.83
C GLU A 39 -0.48 5.65 -13.69
N GLU A 40 -0.77 4.41 -13.25
CA GLU A 40 -1.78 3.57 -13.88
C GLU A 40 -3.09 4.33 -13.73
N ASP A 41 -3.58 4.91 -14.83
CA ASP A 41 -4.97 5.35 -14.93
C ASP A 41 -5.82 4.08 -14.92
N PHE A 42 -5.98 3.55 -13.73
CA PHE A 42 -6.93 2.52 -13.42
C PHE A 42 -8.29 3.11 -13.78
N GLY A 43 -8.84 2.68 -14.91
CA GLY A 43 -10.15 3.13 -15.37
C GLY A 43 -11.21 2.99 -14.28
N CYS A 44 -12.35 3.65 -14.46
CA CYS A 44 -13.44 3.73 -13.47
C CYS A 44 -13.69 2.41 -12.73
N ALA A 45 -13.82 1.30 -13.46
CA ALA A 45 -14.07 -0.02 -12.89
C ALA A 45 -12.95 -0.48 -11.94
N SER A 46 -11.68 -0.29 -12.30
CA SER A 46 -10.54 -0.71 -11.48
C SER A 46 -10.46 0.09 -10.17
N ARG A 47 -10.62 1.43 -10.23
CA ARG A 47 -10.69 2.27 -9.01
C ARG A 47 -11.84 1.86 -8.10
N CYS A 48 -13.02 1.60 -8.67
CA CYS A 48 -14.19 1.16 -7.91
C CYS A 48 -13.97 -0.20 -7.24
N VAL A 49 -13.38 -1.17 -7.95
CA VAL A 49 -13.03 -2.48 -7.38
C VAL A 49 -11.99 -2.37 -6.27
N GLY A 50 -10.99 -1.49 -6.44
CA GLY A 50 -10.01 -1.18 -5.39
C GLY A 50 -10.69 -0.65 -4.11
N TRP A 51 -11.63 0.28 -4.25
CA TRP A 51 -12.45 0.78 -3.14
C TRP A 51 -13.28 -0.34 -2.49
N ALA A 52 -13.94 -1.19 -3.30
CA ALA A 52 -14.76 -2.29 -2.80
C ALA A 52 -13.94 -3.29 -1.97
N ARG A 53 -12.72 -3.60 -2.41
CA ARG A 53 -11.78 -4.44 -1.66
C ARG A 53 -11.39 -3.79 -0.33
N GLY A 54 -11.02 -2.50 -0.35
CA GLY A 54 -10.67 -1.76 0.86
C GLY A 54 -11.79 -1.78 1.90
N LEU A 55 -13.04 -1.57 1.47
CA LEU A 55 -14.21 -1.61 2.36
C LEU A 55 -14.35 -2.95 3.09
N VAL A 56 -14.11 -4.08 2.40
CA VAL A 56 -14.25 -5.42 2.99
C VAL A 56 -13.12 -5.71 3.98
N VAL A 57 -11.89 -5.31 3.65
CA VAL A 57 -10.74 -5.44 4.57
C VAL A 57 -10.97 -4.60 5.83
N ASP A 58 -11.34 -3.33 5.69
CA ASP A 58 -11.61 -2.44 6.83
C ASP A 58 -12.75 -2.95 7.72
N PHE A 59 -13.73 -3.65 7.12
CA PHE A 59 -14.84 -4.23 7.88
C PHE A 59 -14.39 -5.50 8.61
N ALA A 60 -13.61 -6.37 7.98
CA ALA A 60 -13.06 -7.58 8.62
C ALA A 60 -12.13 -7.22 9.79
N GLU A 61 -11.22 -6.25 9.59
CA GLU A 61 -10.33 -5.77 10.65
C GLU A 61 -11.09 -5.23 11.87
N ARG A 62 -12.18 -4.49 11.65
CA ARG A 62 -13.05 -3.97 12.72
C ARG A 62 -13.77 -5.06 13.51
N ASN A 63 -13.93 -6.24 12.93
CA ASN A 63 -14.54 -7.40 13.59
C ASN A 63 -13.50 -8.42 14.08
N GLU A 64 -12.20 -8.14 13.93
CA GLU A 64 -11.11 -9.06 14.27
C GLU A 64 -11.15 -10.40 13.49
N ASP A 65 -11.69 -10.37 12.26
CA ASP A 65 -11.84 -11.53 11.38
C ASP A 65 -10.87 -11.48 10.17
N ASP A 66 -10.56 -12.63 9.58
CA ASP A 66 -9.95 -12.70 8.24
C ASP A 66 -11.05 -12.60 7.16
N PRO A 67 -10.95 -11.66 6.20
CA PRO A 67 -11.95 -11.48 5.16
C PRO A 67 -12.10 -12.68 4.22
N ASN A 68 -11.20 -13.65 4.25
CA ASN A 68 -11.26 -14.87 3.43
C ASN A 68 -11.83 -16.08 4.19
N ASP A 69 -11.91 -16.02 5.51
CA ASP A 69 -12.38 -17.14 6.35
C ASP A 69 -13.91 -17.21 6.44
N ASN A 70 -14.61 -16.16 6.02
CA ASN A 70 -16.07 -16.07 6.07
C ASN A 70 -16.67 -15.56 4.74
N GLN A 71 -17.56 -16.36 4.15
CA GLN A 71 -18.25 -16.07 2.88
C GLN A 71 -18.98 -14.72 2.88
N PHE A 72 -19.41 -14.25 4.05
CA PHE A 72 -20.08 -12.96 4.21
C PHE A 72 -19.28 -11.79 3.59
N TYR A 73 -17.96 -11.77 3.80
CA TYR A 73 -17.08 -10.72 3.28
C TYR A 73 -16.96 -10.80 1.75
N MET A 74 -16.87 -12.02 1.22
CA MET A 74 -16.86 -12.26 -0.23
C MET A 74 -18.18 -11.87 -0.89
N ASP A 75 -19.32 -12.13 -0.24
CA ASP A 75 -20.63 -11.73 -0.76
C ASP A 75 -20.78 -10.20 -0.83
N ILE A 76 -20.26 -9.48 0.17
CA ILE A 76 -20.18 -8.02 0.16
C ILE A 76 -19.27 -7.56 -0.98
N TYR A 77 -18.07 -8.12 -1.09
CA TYR A 77 -17.13 -7.78 -2.15
C TYR A 77 -17.76 -7.97 -3.53
N MET A 78 -18.35 -9.14 -3.79
CA MET A 78 -18.95 -9.48 -5.08
C MET A 78 -20.14 -8.59 -5.44
N ARG A 79 -20.93 -8.14 -4.45
CA ARG A 79 -22.00 -7.16 -4.68
C ARG A 79 -21.43 -5.84 -5.20
N TYR A 80 -20.40 -5.30 -4.54
CA TYR A 80 -19.80 -4.02 -4.96
C TYR A 80 -19.01 -4.18 -6.26
N TYR A 81 -18.24 -5.26 -6.41
CA TYR A 81 -17.53 -5.61 -7.63
C TYR A 81 -18.47 -5.62 -8.85
N THR A 82 -19.62 -6.29 -8.72
CA THR A 82 -20.63 -6.34 -9.78
C THR A 82 -21.23 -4.97 -10.07
N GLY A 83 -21.41 -4.13 -9.05
CA GLY A 83 -21.83 -2.74 -9.22
C GLY A 83 -20.78 -1.92 -9.98
N CYS A 84 -19.50 -2.09 -9.64
CA CYS A 84 -18.38 -1.42 -10.29
C CYS A 84 -18.26 -1.77 -11.77
N LEU A 85 -18.51 -3.03 -12.16
CA LEU A 85 -18.48 -3.47 -13.55
C LEU A 85 -19.72 -3.05 -14.39
N ARG A 86 -20.75 -2.49 -13.74
CA ARG A 86 -21.99 -2.07 -14.41
C ARG A 86 -22.20 -0.56 -14.40
N GLY A 87 -21.70 0.13 -13.38
CA GLY A 87 -21.77 1.58 -13.22
C GLY A 87 -20.55 2.31 -13.81
N CYS A 88 -19.52 1.54 -14.13
CA CYS A 88 -18.47 1.84 -15.07
C CYS A 88 -18.60 0.83 -16.23
#